data_AF-A0A348NR49-F1
#
_entry.id   AF-A0A348NR49-F1
#
_cell.length_a   1.000
_cell.length_b   1.000
_cell.length_c   1.000
_cell.angle_alpha   90.00
_cell.angle_beta   90.00
_cell.angle_gamma   90.00
#
_symmetry.space_group_name_H-M   'P 1'
#
loop_
_entity.id
_entity.type
_entity.pdbx_description
1 polymer ?
#
loop_
_entity_poly.entity_id
_entity_poly.type
_entity_poly.pdbx_seq_one_letter_code
_entity_poly.pdbx_strand_id
1 'polypeptide(L)'
;MDTPEARAAERLATTLGVLHGAAGLGATAHDLLWVAWDRARDGGGGPLARAWHELAVAPGTLSAEIGHALDALVALFDAAKRFTETSPHETAEAFLRRIADSEVPEDMLMSPDTAETVTLMTPAAALGTQFEAVVIAGAQDGVWPNVRLRGDLLDTWRLAEVAGSAGSIDAGASESSSAKVSGTLDRRRAALHDELRLLVRAVSRARTRLVVTAVDDDDRGPSPLLAFFPEPDETDETAVSEHPLTLRGLVARHRRALTTPMAGAAVRAHAAGQLVVLARAGVPGASPHQWYGLAESSSSGPLRDPLRAPVPVSPSGLGAFDACGLDWAIRALGGGTRSWSAGIGTILHAAMEEVPDGDRARLQAVVDARWGELDFEAPWMSRKEQAWAGVLIDRLHAYLQRFRREEGRTAGAEARFRLAIDLEAAPEEIPAVWPIREDDTSSRSVAGPPEGRRLALLSGSVDRIEVYPDGRGEGVEVTPEPGRDESTAGDAGDSGPAGASGRAGVSGEPRPAERVVVVDLKTGRSEVRVTDEKVADDAQLAAYQLALLEGLLPGADPQANAGARLLVLSKTLKGTDYRLARQAPMDAVKRASFLSTIVEVAEGMASARFDAKVDTHCTEDRFAVCRIHTIKAVSAS
;
A
#
# COMPACT_ATOMS: atom_id res chain seq x y z
N MET A 1 17.71 -17.88 -11.86
CA MET A 1 17.04 -18.05 -10.54
C MET A 1 15.91 -19.04 -10.74
N ASP A 2 15.86 -20.12 -9.97
CA ASP A 2 14.84 -21.17 -10.12
C ASP A 2 13.70 -20.94 -9.11
N THR A 3 12.90 -19.89 -9.34
CA THR A 3 11.68 -19.64 -8.57
C THR A 3 10.45 -20.04 -9.39
N PRO A 4 9.30 -20.32 -8.75
CA PRO A 4 8.04 -20.57 -9.46
C PRO A 4 7.67 -19.46 -10.45
N GLU A 5 7.92 -18.20 -10.08
CA GLU A 5 7.65 -17.01 -10.89
C GLU A 5 8.60 -16.94 -12.09
N ALA A 6 9.89 -17.23 -11.90
CA ALA A 6 10.86 -17.29 -12.98
C ALA A 6 10.48 -18.36 -14.02
N ARG A 7 10.03 -19.54 -13.58
CA ARG A 7 9.55 -20.60 -14.47
C ARG A 7 8.26 -20.22 -15.19
N ALA A 8 7.36 -19.47 -14.56
CA ALA A 8 6.15 -18.96 -15.21
C ALA A 8 6.47 -17.92 -16.28
N ALA A 9 7.37 -16.98 -15.97
CA ALA A 9 7.84 -15.97 -16.92
C ALA A 9 8.56 -16.60 -18.12
N GLU A 10 9.41 -17.60 -17.89
CA GLU A 10 10.11 -18.35 -18.95
C GLU A 10 9.13 -19.08 -19.87
N ARG A 11 8.09 -19.73 -19.33
CA ARG A 11 7.05 -20.39 -20.13
C ARG A 11 6.28 -19.40 -21.00
N LEU A 12 5.91 -18.25 -20.44
CA LEU A 12 5.22 -17.19 -21.18
C LEU A 12 6.12 -16.65 -22.31
N ALA A 13 7.37 -16.33 -22.00
CA ALA A 13 8.36 -15.87 -22.99
C ALA A 13 8.54 -16.88 -24.13
N THR A 14 8.61 -18.18 -23.80
CA THR A 14 8.70 -19.26 -24.78
C THR A 14 7.46 -19.32 -25.66
N THR A 15 6.26 -19.25 -25.08
CA THR A 15 4.99 -19.26 -25.84
C THR A 15 4.89 -18.04 -26.75
N LEU A 16 5.26 -16.85 -26.28
CA LEU A 16 5.32 -15.64 -27.12
C LEU A 16 6.32 -15.79 -28.28
N GLY A 17 7.49 -16.39 -28.03
CA GLY A 17 8.46 -16.71 -29.08
C GLY A 17 7.91 -17.66 -30.15
N VAL A 18 7.18 -18.71 -29.74
CA VAL A 18 6.52 -19.65 -30.66
C VAL A 18 5.43 -18.96 -31.47
N LEU A 19 4.59 -18.14 -30.83
CA LEU A 19 3.53 -17.38 -31.51
C LEU A 19 4.10 -16.39 -32.53
N HIS A 20 5.17 -15.67 -32.16
CA HIS A 20 5.84 -14.74 -33.06
C HIS A 20 6.44 -15.47 -34.28
N GLY A 21 7.10 -16.61 -34.06
CA GLY A 21 7.62 -17.44 -35.14
C GLY A 21 6.53 -17.98 -36.08
N ALA A 22 5.43 -18.50 -35.52
CA ALA A 22 4.30 -18.99 -36.31
C ALA A 22 3.60 -17.86 -37.09
N ALA A 23 3.44 -16.67 -36.50
CA ALA A 23 2.90 -15.51 -37.19
C ALA A 23 3.79 -15.08 -38.37
N GLY A 24 5.12 -15.12 -38.20
CA GLY A 24 6.08 -14.84 -39.28
C GLY A 24 6.03 -15.83 -40.45
N LEU A 25 5.52 -17.05 -40.21
CA LEU A 25 5.29 -18.08 -41.23
C LEU A 25 3.89 -17.99 -41.87
N GLY A 26 3.08 -16.99 -41.51
CA GLY A 26 1.73 -16.79 -42.06
C GLY A 26 0.66 -17.66 -41.41
N ALA A 27 0.87 -18.14 -40.17
CA ALA A 27 -0.18 -18.84 -39.43
C ALA A 27 -1.42 -17.95 -39.25
N THR A 28 -2.61 -18.57 -39.32
CA THR A 28 -3.86 -17.83 -39.20
C THR A 28 -4.14 -17.40 -37.77
N ALA A 29 -5.07 -16.45 -37.57
CA ALA A 29 -5.47 -16.03 -36.23
C ALA A 29 -6.02 -17.19 -35.39
N HIS A 30 -6.74 -18.12 -36.03
CA HIS A 30 -7.27 -19.33 -35.39
C HIS A 30 -6.13 -20.27 -34.93
N ASP A 31 -5.12 -20.50 -35.78
CA ASP A 31 -3.98 -21.36 -35.43
C ASP A 31 -3.17 -20.78 -34.26
N LEU A 32 -2.93 -19.47 -34.28
CA LEU A 32 -2.21 -18.78 -33.21
C LEU A 32 -2.98 -18.82 -31.88
N LEU A 33 -4.30 -18.61 -31.91
CA LEU A 33 -5.15 -18.75 -30.72
C LEU A 33 -5.12 -20.18 -30.18
N TRP A 34 -5.16 -21.18 -31.06
CA TRP A 34 -5.07 -22.58 -30.65
C TRP A 34 -3.73 -22.90 -29.98
N VAL A 35 -2.61 -22.44 -30.54
CA VAL A 35 -1.27 -22.60 -29.95
C VAL A 35 -1.18 -21.91 -28.59
N ALA A 36 -1.75 -20.71 -28.44
CA ALA A 36 -1.78 -20.00 -27.17
C ALA A 36 -2.59 -20.78 -26.12
N TRP A 37 -3.77 -21.27 -26.48
CA TRP A 37 -4.65 -22.03 -25.59
C TRP A 37 -4.05 -23.39 -25.18
N ASP A 38 -3.52 -24.16 -26.13
CA ASP A 38 -2.90 -25.48 -25.87
C ASP A 38 -1.66 -25.37 -24.97
N ARG A 39 -0.92 -24.26 -25.05
CA ARG A 39 0.26 -24.00 -24.21
C ARG A 39 -0.05 -23.31 -22.89
N ALA A 40 -1.28 -22.86 -22.65
CA ALA A 40 -1.68 -22.23 -21.40
C ALA A 40 -1.60 -23.22 -20.23
N ARG A 41 -1.04 -22.78 -19.10
CA ARG A 41 -0.87 -23.60 -17.90
C ARG A 41 -1.44 -22.92 -16.67
N ASP A 42 -1.92 -23.72 -15.72
CA ASP A 42 -2.33 -23.25 -14.41
C ASP A 42 -1.11 -22.97 -13.50
N GLY A 43 -1.36 -22.49 -12.28
CA GLY A 43 -0.31 -22.24 -11.29
C GLY A 43 0.48 -23.48 -10.85
N GLY A 44 -0.08 -24.67 -11.05
CA GLY A 44 0.58 -25.97 -10.80
C GLY A 44 1.39 -26.49 -11.99
N GLY A 45 1.32 -25.84 -13.16
CA GLY A 45 1.98 -26.26 -14.39
C GLY A 45 1.20 -27.29 -15.21
N GLY A 46 -0.07 -27.58 -14.87
CA GLY A 46 -0.98 -28.43 -15.65
C GLY A 46 -1.69 -27.66 -16.77
N PRO A 47 -2.30 -28.33 -17.76
CA PRO A 47 -3.05 -27.67 -18.84
C PRO A 47 -4.24 -26.86 -18.32
N LEU A 48 -4.29 -25.57 -18.67
CA LEU A 48 -5.34 -24.66 -18.21
C LEU A 48 -6.74 -25.12 -18.64
N ALA A 49 -6.87 -25.64 -19.86
CA ALA A 49 -8.13 -26.14 -20.41
C ALA A 49 -8.79 -27.22 -19.53
N ARG A 50 -7.97 -28.12 -18.98
CA ARG A 50 -8.46 -29.17 -18.08
C ARG A 50 -8.93 -28.59 -16.75
N ALA A 51 -8.13 -27.70 -16.16
CA ALA A 51 -8.46 -27.05 -14.90
C ALA A 51 -9.76 -26.25 -15.03
N TRP A 52 -9.92 -25.47 -16.11
CA TRP A 52 -11.12 -24.67 -16.34
C TRP A 52 -12.36 -25.53 -16.61
N HIS A 53 -12.23 -26.64 -17.35
CA HIS A 53 -13.35 -27.56 -17.55
C HIS A 53 -13.79 -28.22 -16.23
N GLU A 54 -12.85 -28.70 -15.41
CA GLU A 54 -13.16 -29.29 -14.11
C GLU A 54 -13.85 -28.27 -13.18
N LEU A 55 -13.41 -27.00 -13.21
CA LEU A 55 -14.02 -25.91 -12.44
C LEU A 55 -15.40 -25.51 -12.96
N ALA A 56 -15.62 -25.49 -14.27
CA ALA A 56 -16.91 -25.14 -14.87
C ALA A 56 -18.01 -26.17 -14.53
N VAL A 57 -17.65 -27.45 -14.43
CA VAL A 57 -18.58 -28.55 -14.11
C VAL A 57 -18.83 -28.66 -12.59
N ALA A 58 -17.95 -28.14 -11.75
CA ALA A 58 -18.10 -28.18 -10.30
C ALA A 58 -19.20 -27.22 -9.80
N PRO A 59 -20.05 -27.61 -8.83
CA PRO A 59 -21.02 -26.67 -8.25
C PRO A 59 -20.33 -25.50 -7.54
N GLY A 60 -20.69 -24.25 -7.86
CA GLY A 60 -20.20 -23.06 -7.15
C GLY A 60 -20.24 -21.78 -7.97
N THR A 61 -19.94 -20.63 -7.33
CA THR A 61 -19.89 -19.33 -8.01
C THR A 61 -18.77 -19.25 -9.04
N LEU A 62 -17.64 -19.90 -8.76
CA LEU A 62 -16.50 -19.96 -9.67
C LEU A 62 -16.83 -20.74 -10.96
N SER A 63 -17.78 -21.68 -10.91
CA SER A 63 -18.23 -22.40 -12.10
C SER A 63 -18.95 -21.49 -13.08
N ALA A 64 -19.80 -20.57 -12.60
CA ALA A 64 -20.48 -19.63 -13.47
C ALA A 64 -19.50 -18.66 -14.15
N GLU A 65 -18.52 -18.13 -13.41
CA GLU A 65 -17.49 -17.25 -13.97
C GLU A 65 -16.63 -17.96 -15.02
N ILE A 66 -16.17 -19.18 -14.72
CA ILE A 66 -15.36 -19.98 -15.65
C ILE A 66 -16.19 -20.44 -16.85
N GLY A 67 -17.47 -20.79 -16.65
CA GLY A 67 -18.40 -21.10 -17.72
C GLY A 67 -18.56 -19.94 -18.69
N HIS A 68 -18.82 -18.73 -18.18
CA HIS A 68 -18.86 -17.52 -19.01
C HIS A 68 -17.54 -17.24 -19.73
N ALA A 69 -16.40 -17.45 -19.08
CA ALA A 69 -15.10 -17.29 -19.71
C ALA A 69 -14.85 -18.31 -20.83
N LEU A 70 -15.31 -19.56 -20.65
CA LEU A 70 -15.25 -20.59 -21.69
C LEU A 70 -16.18 -20.27 -22.87
N ASP A 71 -17.39 -19.79 -22.62
CA ASP A 71 -18.31 -19.37 -23.68
C ASP A 71 -17.71 -18.23 -24.51
N ALA A 72 -17.10 -17.23 -23.85
CA ALA A 72 -16.41 -16.13 -24.51
C ALA A 72 -15.21 -16.62 -25.35
N LEU A 73 -14.46 -17.61 -24.85
CA LEU A 73 -13.37 -18.24 -25.62
C LEU A 73 -13.91 -18.94 -26.87
N VAL A 74 -14.99 -19.71 -26.75
CA VAL A 74 -15.63 -20.38 -27.91
C VAL A 74 -16.08 -19.35 -28.94
N ALA A 75 -16.74 -18.27 -28.51
CA ALA A 75 -17.14 -17.18 -29.40
C ALA A 75 -15.94 -16.53 -30.11
N LEU A 76 -14.82 -16.33 -29.41
CA LEU A 76 -13.57 -15.83 -30.00
C LEU A 76 -13.01 -16.80 -31.07
N PHE A 77 -13.02 -18.11 -30.81
CA PHE A 77 -12.60 -19.12 -31.78
C PHE A 77 -13.50 -19.14 -33.02
N ASP A 78 -14.81 -19.00 -32.86
CA ASP A 78 -15.77 -18.91 -33.96
C ASP A 78 -15.62 -17.62 -34.77
N ALA A 79 -15.33 -16.50 -34.12
CA ALA A 79 -15.02 -15.23 -34.78
C ALA A 79 -13.71 -15.33 -35.57
N ALA A 80 -12.67 -15.95 -35.00
CA ALA A 80 -11.39 -16.18 -35.66
C ALA A 80 -11.55 -17.10 -36.87
N LYS A 81 -12.33 -18.18 -36.75
CA LYS A 81 -12.62 -19.09 -37.87
C LYS A 81 -13.39 -18.39 -39.00
N ARG A 82 -14.44 -17.62 -38.67
CA ARG A 82 -15.17 -16.84 -39.67
C ARG A 82 -14.28 -15.81 -40.35
N PHE A 83 -13.35 -15.19 -39.62
CA PHE A 83 -12.36 -14.27 -40.19
C PHE A 83 -11.44 -14.95 -41.21
N THR A 84 -10.91 -16.13 -40.88
CA THR A 84 -10.01 -16.85 -41.79
C THR A 84 -10.73 -17.36 -43.04
N GLU A 85 -12.00 -17.73 -42.91
CA GLU A 85 -12.86 -18.12 -44.04
C GLU A 85 -13.22 -16.94 -44.94
N THR A 86 -13.47 -15.76 -44.36
CA THR A 86 -13.90 -14.56 -45.11
C THR A 86 -12.74 -13.74 -45.70
N SER A 87 -11.60 -13.71 -45.02
CA SER A 87 -10.39 -12.97 -45.41
C SER A 87 -9.12 -13.84 -45.32
N PRO A 88 -8.91 -14.82 -46.22
CA PRO A 88 -7.79 -15.77 -46.13
C PRO A 88 -6.38 -15.16 -46.25
N HIS A 89 -6.28 -13.96 -46.83
CA HIS A 89 -5.00 -13.25 -47.05
C HIS A 89 -4.69 -12.21 -45.98
N GLU A 90 -5.59 -12.00 -45.01
CA GLU A 90 -5.36 -11.05 -43.94
C GLU A 90 -4.58 -11.65 -42.78
N THR A 91 -3.76 -10.81 -42.17
CA THR A 91 -2.91 -11.20 -41.04
C THR A 91 -3.71 -11.35 -39.75
N ALA A 92 -3.20 -12.13 -38.79
CA ALA A 92 -3.76 -12.20 -37.44
C ALA A 92 -3.79 -10.84 -36.72
N GLU A 93 -2.88 -9.92 -37.05
CA GLU A 93 -2.91 -8.56 -36.51
C GLU A 93 -4.15 -7.79 -36.96
N ALA A 94 -4.59 -7.98 -38.20
CA ALA A 94 -5.82 -7.36 -38.71
C ALA A 94 -7.06 -7.88 -37.97
N PHE A 95 -7.10 -9.18 -37.65
CA PHE A 95 -8.14 -9.76 -36.79
C PHE A 95 -8.16 -9.10 -35.40
N LEU A 96 -7.00 -8.97 -34.75
CA LEU A 96 -6.90 -8.37 -33.42
C LEU A 96 -7.37 -6.91 -33.41
N ARG A 97 -6.99 -6.10 -34.41
CA ARG A 97 -7.49 -4.73 -34.54
C ARG A 97 -9.01 -4.71 -34.72
N ARG A 98 -9.55 -5.57 -35.58
CA ARG A 98 -11.00 -5.65 -35.81
C ARG A 98 -11.79 -5.98 -34.54
N ILE A 99 -11.29 -6.91 -33.73
CA ILE A 99 -11.93 -7.25 -32.44
C ILE A 99 -11.79 -6.10 -31.44
N ALA A 100 -10.62 -5.46 -31.36
CA ALA A 100 -10.38 -4.34 -30.44
C ALA A 100 -11.20 -3.09 -30.78
N ASP A 101 -11.47 -2.86 -32.07
CA ASP A 101 -12.24 -1.71 -32.57
C ASP A 101 -13.76 -1.99 -32.65
N SER A 102 -14.22 -3.20 -32.31
CA SER A 102 -15.64 -3.56 -32.37
C SER A 102 -16.40 -3.05 -31.15
N GLU A 103 -17.19 -2.00 -31.32
CA GLU A 103 -18.09 -1.47 -30.28
C GLU A 103 -19.39 -2.28 -30.11
N VAL A 104 -19.69 -3.17 -31.06
CA VAL A 104 -20.89 -4.01 -31.03
C VAL A 104 -20.48 -5.45 -30.68
N PRO A 105 -21.08 -6.06 -29.64
CA PRO A 105 -20.88 -7.47 -29.35
C PRO A 105 -21.29 -8.33 -30.55
N GLU A 106 -20.48 -9.33 -30.91
CA GLU A 106 -20.93 -10.32 -31.89
C GLU A 106 -22.10 -11.12 -31.32
N ASP A 107 -23.09 -11.39 -32.19
CA ASP A 107 -24.28 -12.14 -31.82
C ASP A 107 -23.89 -13.60 -31.52
N MET A 108 -24.04 -14.01 -30.25
CA MET A 108 -23.74 -15.38 -29.85
C MET A 108 -24.93 -16.28 -30.21
N LEU A 109 -24.73 -17.17 -31.19
CA LEU A 109 -25.76 -18.11 -31.69
C LEU A 109 -26.18 -19.17 -30.65
N MET A 110 -25.56 -19.22 -29.48
CA MET A 110 -25.85 -20.19 -28.44
C MET A 110 -26.30 -19.46 -27.18
N SER A 111 -27.58 -19.60 -26.82
CA SER A 111 -28.01 -19.39 -25.44
C SER A 111 -27.75 -20.70 -24.68
N PRO A 112 -26.98 -20.70 -23.59
CA PRO A 112 -26.80 -21.90 -22.79
C PRO A 112 -28.16 -22.37 -22.27
N ASP A 113 -28.36 -23.70 -22.26
CA ASP A 113 -29.57 -24.32 -21.75
C ASP A 113 -29.54 -24.24 -20.22
N THR A 114 -30.15 -23.20 -19.64
CA THR A 114 -30.19 -23.05 -18.18
C THR A 114 -31.41 -23.76 -17.63
N ALA A 115 -31.23 -24.97 -17.10
CA ALA A 115 -32.24 -25.57 -16.23
C ALA A 115 -32.29 -24.83 -14.88
N GLU A 116 -33.50 -24.44 -14.46
CA GLU A 116 -33.82 -23.85 -13.15
C GLU A 116 -33.33 -22.42 -12.85
N THR A 117 -33.52 -21.47 -13.77
CA THR A 117 -33.20 -20.04 -13.56
C THR A 117 -34.44 -19.14 -13.48
N VAL A 118 -34.26 -17.94 -12.91
CA VAL A 118 -35.24 -16.86 -12.97
C VAL A 118 -35.00 -16.06 -14.24
N THR A 119 -35.97 -16.04 -15.15
CA THR A 119 -35.84 -15.29 -16.40
C THR A 119 -36.14 -13.81 -16.21
N LEU A 120 -35.13 -12.96 -16.43
CA LEU A 120 -35.30 -11.51 -16.47
C LEU A 120 -35.57 -11.05 -17.90
N MET A 121 -36.67 -10.33 -18.11
CA MET A 121 -37.04 -9.84 -19.44
C MET A 121 -37.84 -8.55 -19.37
N THR A 122 -37.88 -7.81 -20.48
CA THR A 122 -38.76 -6.64 -20.61
C THR A 122 -40.20 -7.09 -20.89
N PRO A 123 -41.22 -6.27 -20.57
CA PRO A 123 -42.62 -6.57 -20.90
C PRO A 123 -42.83 -6.86 -22.41
N ALA A 124 -42.06 -6.21 -23.27
CA ALA A 124 -42.11 -6.41 -24.72
C ALA A 124 -41.49 -7.73 -25.19
N ALA A 125 -40.58 -8.33 -24.42
CA ALA A 125 -39.97 -9.63 -24.70
C ALA A 125 -40.82 -10.82 -24.20
N ALA A 126 -41.82 -10.56 -23.35
CA ALA A 126 -42.68 -11.59 -22.77
C ALA A 126 -43.73 -12.18 -23.75
N LEU A 127 -43.42 -12.31 -25.05
CA LEU A 127 -44.39 -12.79 -26.04
C LEU A 127 -44.39 -14.31 -25.99
N GLY A 128 -45.57 -14.92 -25.91
CA GLY A 128 -45.68 -16.39 -25.94
C GLY A 128 -45.06 -17.09 -24.72
N THR A 129 -44.63 -16.35 -23.70
CA THR A 129 -44.12 -16.92 -22.45
C THR A 129 -45.24 -17.12 -21.43
N GLN A 130 -44.99 -17.96 -20.42
CA GLN A 130 -45.88 -18.18 -19.29
C GLN A 130 -45.05 -18.63 -18.08
N PHE A 131 -45.37 -18.12 -16.89
CA PHE A 131 -44.64 -18.42 -15.67
C PHE A 131 -45.60 -18.71 -14.51
N GLU A 132 -45.17 -19.55 -13.56
CA GLU A 132 -45.94 -19.77 -12.32
C GLU A 132 -46.09 -18.47 -11.53
N ALA A 133 -44.98 -17.75 -11.35
CA ALA A 133 -44.94 -16.45 -10.70
C ALA A 133 -44.31 -15.39 -11.62
N VAL A 134 -44.85 -14.16 -11.58
CA VAL A 134 -44.28 -13.00 -12.27
C VAL A 134 -44.04 -11.88 -11.27
N VAL A 135 -42.83 -11.30 -11.32
CA VAL A 135 -42.48 -10.10 -10.56
C VAL A 135 -42.32 -8.94 -11.54
N ILE A 136 -43.22 -7.97 -11.46
CA ILE A 136 -43.10 -6.69 -12.15
C ILE A 136 -42.33 -5.76 -11.21
N ALA A 137 -41.03 -5.65 -11.43
CA ALA A 137 -40.16 -4.82 -10.60
C ALA A 137 -40.01 -3.39 -11.15
N GLY A 138 -39.98 -2.41 -10.25
CA GLY A 138 -39.64 -1.03 -10.60
C GLY A 138 -40.74 -0.30 -11.36
N ALA A 139 -42.00 -0.50 -10.99
CA ALA A 139 -43.12 0.30 -11.48
C ALA A 139 -43.07 1.71 -10.86
N GLN A 140 -42.17 2.57 -11.37
CA GLN A 140 -41.93 3.92 -10.86
C GLN A 140 -42.54 5.00 -11.75
N ASP A 141 -42.94 6.12 -11.14
CA ASP A 141 -43.35 7.30 -11.88
C ASP A 141 -42.19 7.82 -12.77
N GLY A 142 -42.54 8.31 -13.95
CA GLY A 142 -41.58 8.77 -14.96
C GLY A 142 -40.73 7.67 -15.65
N VAL A 143 -40.75 6.43 -15.15
CA VAL A 143 -40.11 5.26 -15.78
C VAL A 143 -41.14 4.43 -16.55
N TRP A 144 -42.23 4.05 -15.88
CA TRP A 144 -43.33 3.30 -16.50
C TRP A 144 -44.65 3.77 -15.88
N PRO A 145 -45.59 4.34 -16.66
CA PRO A 145 -45.71 4.31 -18.12
C PRO A 145 -44.82 5.35 -18.82
N ASN A 146 -44.13 4.94 -19.89
CA ASN A 146 -43.30 5.86 -20.67
C ASN A 146 -44.10 6.51 -21.81
N VAL A 147 -44.73 7.65 -21.51
CA VAL A 147 -45.51 8.43 -22.50
C VAL A 147 -44.68 9.44 -23.29
N ARG A 148 -43.34 9.37 -23.23
CA ARG A 148 -42.47 10.28 -23.99
C ARG A 148 -42.54 9.96 -25.48
N LEU A 149 -42.73 10.99 -26.30
CA LEU A 149 -42.76 10.85 -27.74
C LEU A 149 -41.33 10.67 -28.26
N ARG A 150 -41.10 9.61 -29.05
CA ARG A 150 -39.80 9.34 -29.68
C ARG A 150 -39.70 10.08 -31.02
N GLY A 151 -38.53 10.61 -31.34
CA GLY A 151 -38.25 11.24 -32.64
C GLY A 151 -38.65 12.71 -32.80
N ASP A 152 -38.66 13.48 -31.70
CA ASP A 152 -39.16 14.87 -31.62
C ASP A 152 -38.34 15.89 -32.46
N LEU A 153 -37.07 15.62 -32.77
CA LEU A 153 -36.22 16.55 -33.54
C LEU A 153 -36.56 16.59 -35.04
N LEU A 154 -36.86 15.43 -35.62
CA LEU A 154 -37.12 15.27 -37.06
C LEU A 154 -38.57 14.86 -37.35
N ASP A 155 -39.41 14.80 -36.32
CA ASP A 155 -40.80 14.36 -36.42
C ASP A 155 -40.95 13.04 -37.19
N THR A 156 -40.03 12.07 -36.95
CA THR A 156 -39.98 10.80 -37.69
C THR A 156 -41.29 10.02 -37.67
N TRP A 157 -42.14 10.26 -36.67
CA TRP A 157 -43.51 9.75 -36.58
C TRP A 157 -44.42 10.20 -37.75
N ARG A 158 -44.18 11.36 -38.37
CA ARG A 158 -44.93 11.84 -39.56
C ARG A 158 -44.72 10.92 -40.74
N LEU A 159 -43.55 10.30 -40.87
CA LEU A 159 -43.26 9.38 -41.96
C LEU A 159 -44.19 8.17 -41.94
N ALA A 160 -44.50 7.65 -40.74
CA ALA A 160 -45.43 6.53 -40.56
C ALA A 160 -46.88 6.93 -40.87
N GLU A 161 -47.31 8.14 -40.51
CA GLU A 161 -48.66 8.64 -40.86
C GLU A 161 -48.81 8.89 -42.38
N VAL A 162 -47.78 9.42 -43.03
CA VAL A 162 -47.76 9.62 -44.50
C VAL A 162 -47.70 8.27 -45.23
N ALA A 163 -46.90 7.31 -44.76
CA ALA A 163 -46.83 5.97 -45.34
C ALA A 163 -48.13 5.16 -45.14
N GLY A 164 -48.79 5.29 -43.97
CA GLY A 164 -50.06 4.64 -43.68
C GLY A 164 -51.25 5.24 -44.45
N SER A 165 -51.25 6.56 -44.70
CA SER A 165 -52.25 7.24 -45.54
C SER A 165 -52.01 7.04 -47.05
N ALA A 166 -50.77 6.81 -47.47
CA ALA A 166 -50.45 6.44 -48.86
C ALA A 166 -51.01 5.06 -49.26
N GLY A 167 -51.33 4.19 -48.29
CA GLY A 167 -51.99 2.90 -48.54
C GLY A 167 -53.51 2.97 -48.74
N SER A 168 -54.15 4.11 -48.45
CA SER A 168 -55.61 4.28 -48.61
C SER A 168 -55.99 5.19 -49.78
N ILE A 169 -55.14 5.27 -50.80
CA ILE A 169 -55.48 5.94 -52.07
C ILE A 169 -56.40 5.00 -52.85
N ASP A 170 -57.64 4.83 -52.36
CA ASP A 170 -58.76 4.42 -53.20
C ASP A 170 -59.77 5.56 -53.23
N ALA A 171 -60.15 5.90 -54.46
CA ALA A 171 -60.55 7.23 -54.87
C ALA A 171 -61.97 7.63 -54.42
N GLY A 172 -62.12 8.90 -54.05
CA GLY A 172 -63.39 9.62 -54.19
C GLY A 172 -64.19 9.85 -52.92
N ALA A 173 -63.69 10.66 -51.99
CA ALA A 173 -64.55 11.44 -51.09
C ALA A 173 -63.84 12.69 -50.54
N SER A 174 -64.27 13.85 -51.06
CA SER A 174 -64.36 15.16 -50.40
C SER A 174 -63.16 15.71 -49.59
N GLU A 175 -62.58 16.77 -50.14
CA GLU A 175 -61.56 17.69 -49.60
C GLU A 175 -61.98 18.48 -48.33
N SER A 176 -62.76 17.92 -47.42
CA SER A 176 -63.24 18.63 -46.21
C SER A 176 -62.94 17.92 -44.89
N SER A 177 -62.09 16.92 -44.91
CA SER A 177 -61.47 16.37 -43.70
C SER A 177 -60.01 16.79 -43.76
N SER A 178 -59.67 17.92 -43.14
CA SER A 178 -58.30 18.07 -42.64
C SER A 178 -58.04 16.81 -41.85
N ALA A 179 -57.21 15.91 -42.39
CA ALA A 179 -56.73 14.75 -41.66
C ALA A 179 -56.15 15.36 -40.39
N LYS A 180 -56.90 15.27 -39.28
CA LYS A 180 -56.54 15.92 -38.01
C LYS A 180 -55.19 15.31 -37.69
N VAL A 181 -54.13 16.07 -37.94
CA VAL A 181 -52.79 15.72 -37.49
C VAL A 181 -52.98 15.42 -36.02
N SER A 182 -52.84 14.13 -35.67
CA SER A 182 -53.15 13.66 -34.33
C SER A 182 -52.36 14.54 -33.38
N GLY A 183 -53.04 15.32 -32.54
CA GLY A 183 -52.36 16.32 -31.74
C GLY A 183 -51.35 15.63 -30.82
N THR A 184 -50.36 16.37 -30.31
CA THR A 184 -49.38 15.85 -29.34
C THR A 184 -50.06 15.10 -28.18
N LEU A 185 -51.24 15.57 -27.75
CA LEU A 185 -52.08 14.93 -26.73
C LEU A 185 -52.64 13.57 -27.16
N ASP A 186 -53.14 13.45 -28.39
CA ASP A 186 -53.68 12.20 -28.91
C ASP A 186 -52.58 11.13 -29.07
N ARG A 187 -51.36 11.53 -29.41
CA ARG A 187 -50.21 10.61 -29.45
C ARG A 187 -49.68 10.20 -28.08
N ARG A 188 -49.64 11.13 -27.12
CA ARG A 188 -49.34 10.75 -25.72
C ARG A 188 -50.39 9.79 -25.17
N ARG A 189 -51.66 9.96 -25.55
CA ARG A 189 -52.74 9.00 -25.22
C ARG A 189 -52.53 7.66 -25.91
N ALA A 190 -52.13 7.63 -27.19
CA ALA A 190 -51.80 6.38 -27.89
C ALA A 190 -50.62 5.65 -27.24
N ALA A 191 -49.55 6.37 -26.91
CA ALA A 191 -48.39 5.83 -26.18
C ALA A 191 -48.83 5.26 -24.81
N LEU A 192 -49.68 5.97 -24.06
CA LEU A 192 -50.25 5.46 -22.81
C LEU A 192 -51.04 4.16 -23.03
N HIS A 193 -51.85 4.07 -24.08
CA HIS A 193 -52.56 2.82 -24.40
C HIS A 193 -51.61 1.68 -24.75
N ASP A 194 -50.51 1.94 -25.44
CA ASP A 194 -49.48 0.93 -25.71
C ASP A 194 -48.79 0.46 -24.42
N GLU A 195 -48.48 1.38 -23.50
CA GLU A 195 -47.94 1.04 -22.18
C GLU A 195 -48.93 0.23 -21.34
N LEU A 196 -50.23 0.56 -21.39
CA LEU A 196 -51.28 -0.24 -20.74
C LEU A 196 -51.41 -1.64 -21.35
N ARG A 197 -51.24 -1.80 -22.67
CA ARG A 197 -51.22 -3.12 -23.31
C ARG A 197 -50.00 -3.93 -22.85
N LEU A 198 -48.84 -3.29 -22.69
CA LEU A 198 -47.64 -3.93 -22.14
C LEU A 198 -47.86 -4.36 -20.68
N LEU A 199 -48.56 -3.56 -19.87
CA LEU A 199 -48.92 -3.94 -18.50
C LEU A 199 -49.81 -5.19 -18.49
N VAL A 200 -50.90 -5.18 -19.26
CA VAL A 200 -51.81 -6.34 -19.37
C VAL A 200 -51.07 -7.58 -19.87
N ARG A 201 -50.16 -7.40 -20.82
CA ARG A 201 -49.32 -8.48 -21.34
C ARG A 201 -48.41 -9.06 -20.26
N ALA A 202 -47.74 -8.23 -19.47
CA ALA A 202 -46.87 -8.66 -18.37
C ALA A 202 -47.67 -9.38 -17.27
N VAL A 203 -48.78 -8.79 -16.84
CA VAL A 203 -49.68 -9.36 -15.82
C VAL A 203 -50.23 -10.72 -16.24
N SER A 204 -50.67 -10.85 -17.50
CA SER A 204 -51.22 -12.10 -18.03
C SER A 204 -50.22 -13.24 -18.18
N ARG A 205 -48.92 -13.01 -17.92
CA ARG A 205 -47.92 -14.09 -17.93
C ARG A 205 -47.95 -14.95 -16.67
N ALA A 206 -48.52 -14.44 -15.57
CA ALA A 206 -48.59 -15.14 -14.28
C ALA A 206 -49.72 -16.19 -14.28
N ARG A 207 -49.43 -17.41 -13.83
CA ARG A 207 -50.43 -18.46 -13.61
C ARG A 207 -51.01 -18.45 -12.20
N THR A 208 -50.15 -18.27 -11.20
CA THR A 208 -50.53 -18.43 -9.79
C THR A 208 -50.23 -17.22 -8.95
N ARG A 209 -49.11 -16.53 -9.19
CA ARG A 209 -48.70 -15.37 -8.37
C ARG A 209 -48.22 -14.20 -9.21
N LEU A 210 -48.70 -13.01 -8.86
CA LEU A 210 -48.21 -11.75 -9.39
C LEU A 210 -47.71 -10.90 -8.22
N VAL A 211 -46.49 -10.37 -8.35
CA VAL A 211 -45.93 -9.37 -7.44
C VAL A 211 -45.61 -8.14 -8.26
N VAL A 212 -46.09 -6.98 -7.82
CA VAL A 212 -45.75 -5.68 -8.43
C VAL A 212 -45.05 -4.86 -7.37
N THR A 213 -43.87 -4.34 -7.68
CA THR A 213 -43.09 -3.54 -6.73
C THR A 213 -42.79 -2.16 -7.27
N ALA A 214 -42.88 -1.17 -6.39
CA ALA A 214 -42.39 0.18 -6.58
C ALA A 214 -41.62 0.61 -5.33
N VAL A 215 -40.94 1.73 -5.43
CA VAL A 215 -40.18 2.32 -4.33
C VAL A 215 -40.82 3.67 -4.07
N ASP A 216 -41.09 3.94 -2.81
CA ASP A 216 -41.61 5.23 -2.35
C ASP A 216 -40.56 5.79 -1.39
N ASP A 217 -39.77 6.74 -1.90
CA ASP A 217 -38.73 7.45 -1.17
C ASP A 217 -38.78 8.96 -1.49
N ASP A 218 -37.93 9.76 -0.84
CA ASP A 218 -37.94 11.22 -1.01
C ASP A 218 -37.71 11.68 -2.47
N ASP A 219 -37.08 10.84 -3.31
CA ASP A 219 -36.70 11.17 -4.69
C ASP A 219 -37.56 10.46 -5.75
N ARG A 220 -38.23 9.35 -5.40
CA ARG A 220 -38.94 8.46 -6.33
C ARG A 220 -40.31 8.10 -5.80
N GLY A 221 -41.32 8.37 -6.62
CA GLY A 221 -42.70 7.99 -6.34
C GLY A 221 -43.16 6.74 -7.10
N PRO A 222 -44.16 6.01 -6.55
CA PRO A 222 -44.77 4.87 -7.21
C PRO A 222 -45.47 5.26 -8.52
N SER A 223 -45.46 4.34 -9.50
CA SER A 223 -46.14 4.54 -10.78
C SER A 223 -47.66 4.70 -10.61
N PRO A 224 -48.31 5.58 -11.40
CA PRO A 224 -49.77 5.63 -11.51
C PRO A 224 -50.43 4.30 -11.91
N LEU A 225 -49.68 3.38 -12.54
CA LEU A 225 -50.18 2.04 -12.89
C LEU A 225 -50.50 1.19 -11.65
N LEU A 226 -49.94 1.53 -10.47
CA LEU A 226 -50.25 0.83 -9.24
C LEU A 226 -51.73 0.97 -8.82
N ALA A 227 -52.41 2.04 -9.25
CA ALA A 227 -53.83 2.23 -8.98
C ALA A 227 -54.74 1.16 -9.60
N PHE A 228 -54.24 0.33 -10.54
CA PHE A 228 -54.97 -0.80 -11.09
C PHE A 228 -54.87 -2.08 -10.25
N PHE A 229 -54.03 -2.09 -9.21
CA PHE A 229 -53.82 -3.22 -8.32
C PHE A 229 -54.44 -2.95 -6.94
N PRO A 230 -54.69 -3.99 -6.13
CA PRO A 230 -55.12 -3.82 -4.74
C PRO A 230 -54.13 -2.97 -3.94
N GLU A 231 -54.64 -2.19 -2.99
CA GLU A 231 -53.79 -1.50 -2.02
C GLU A 231 -52.98 -2.54 -1.22
N PRO A 232 -51.69 -2.26 -0.93
CA PRO A 232 -50.89 -3.16 -0.12
C PRO A 232 -51.49 -3.28 1.28
N ASP A 233 -51.45 -4.47 1.86
CA ASP A 233 -51.74 -4.64 3.28
C ASP A 233 -50.83 -3.71 4.10
N GLU A 234 -51.30 -3.13 5.20
CA GLU A 234 -50.45 -2.36 6.11
C GLU A 234 -49.32 -3.28 6.61
N THR A 235 -48.16 -3.21 5.96
CA THR A 235 -47.01 -4.00 6.32
C THR A 235 -46.45 -3.48 7.62
N ASP A 236 -46.27 -4.38 8.57
CA ASP A 236 -45.43 -4.19 9.74
C ASP A 236 -44.08 -3.62 9.26
N GLU A 237 -43.80 -2.33 9.49
CA GLU A 237 -42.56 -1.65 9.05
C GLU A 237 -41.30 -2.41 9.52
N THR A 238 -41.47 -3.22 10.55
CA THR A 238 -40.47 -4.14 11.10
C THR A 238 -40.07 -5.28 10.16
N ALA A 239 -40.93 -5.71 9.22
CA ALA A 239 -40.69 -6.82 8.30
C ALA A 239 -39.79 -6.45 7.11
N VAL A 240 -39.75 -5.17 6.71
CA VAL A 240 -38.92 -4.68 5.59
C VAL A 240 -37.42 -4.76 5.91
N SER A 241 -37.06 -4.90 7.20
CA SER A 241 -35.68 -5.08 7.67
C SER A 241 -35.24 -6.55 7.78
N GLU A 242 -36.08 -7.51 7.37
CA GLU A 242 -35.67 -8.91 7.37
C GLU A 242 -34.59 -9.15 6.31
N HIS A 243 -33.43 -9.56 6.82
CA HIS A 243 -32.26 -9.84 6.01
C HIS A 243 -32.64 -10.84 4.93
N PRO A 244 -32.11 -10.71 3.70
CA PRO A 244 -32.45 -11.62 2.61
C PRO A 244 -32.28 -13.06 3.11
N LEU A 245 -33.26 -13.92 2.80
CA LEU A 245 -33.39 -15.35 3.19
C LEU A 245 -32.22 -16.19 2.63
N THR A 246 -31.03 -15.78 2.98
CA THR A 246 -29.75 -16.29 2.58
C THR A 246 -29.14 -16.91 3.82
N LEU A 247 -28.39 -17.98 3.64
CA LEU A 247 -27.71 -18.63 4.75
C LEU A 247 -26.81 -17.63 5.51
N ARG A 248 -26.16 -16.71 4.79
CA ARG A 248 -25.37 -15.62 5.39
C ARG A 248 -26.21 -14.64 6.21
N GLY A 249 -27.36 -14.22 5.69
CA GLY A 249 -28.29 -13.32 6.39
C GLY A 249 -28.86 -13.96 7.66
N LEU A 250 -29.23 -15.24 7.59
CA LEU A 250 -29.69 -16.02 8.75
C LEU A 250 -28.60 -16.15 9.82
N VAL A 251 -27.36 -16.49 9.42
CA VAL A 251 -26.21 -16.52 10.34
C VAL A 251 -26.01 -15.18 11.02
N ALA A 252 -26.01 -14.08 10.25
CA ALA A 252 -25.84 -12.73 10.82
C ALA A 252 -26.94 -12.39 11.83
N ARG A 253 -28.20 -12.68 11.49
CA ARG A 253 -29.36 -12.46 12.36
C ARG A 253 -29.24 -13.25 13.66
N HIS A 254 -28.94 -14.54 13.58
CA HIS A 254 -28.82 -15.38 14.78
C HIS A 254 -27.59 -15.02 15.63
N ARG A 255 -26.45 -14.64 15.02
CA ARG A 255 -25.29 -14.12 15.75
C ARG A 255 -25.64 -12.85 16.52
N ARG A 256 -26.28 -11.89 15.86
CA ARG A 256 -26.73 -10.64 16.50
C ARG A 256 -27.71 -10.93 17.63
N ALA A 257 -28.71 -11.77 17.41
CA ALA A 257 -29.70 -12.13 18.42
C ALA A 257 -29.06 -12.82 19.64
N LEU A 258 -28.03 -13.65 19.43
CA LEU A 258 -27.28 -14.33 20.48
C LEU A 258 -26.40 -13.36 21.31
N THR A 259 -25.74 -12.39 20.67
CA THR A 259 -24.82 -11.46 21.33
C THR A 259 -25.46 -10.18 21.84
N THR A 260 -26.72 -9.89 21.47
CA THR A 260 -27.44 -8.69 21.94
C THR A 260 -27.82 -8.83 23.43
N PRO A 261 -27.31 -7.98 24.34
CA PRO A 261 -27.56 -8.14 25.77
C PRO A 261 -29.04 -8.03 26.14
N MET A 262 -29.79 -7.18 25.42
CA MET A 262 -31.21 -6.93 25.65
C MET A 262 -32.15 -8.02 25.11
N ALA A 263 -31.64 -9.01 24.35
CA ALA A 263 -32.49 -10.08 23.84
C ALA A 263 -32.99 -10.98 24.99
N GLY A 264 -34.22 -11.47 24.91
CA GLY A 264 -34.75 -12.41 25.89
C GLY A 264 -33.96 -13.73 25.91
N ALA A 265 -33.89 -14.40 27.06
CA ALA A 265 -33.16 -15.67 27.20
C ALA A 265 -33.63 -16.75 26.21
N ALA A 266 -34.94 -16.83 25.96
CA ALA A 266 -35.53 -17.74 24.97
C ALA A 266 -35.06 -17.45 23.54
N VAL A 267 -34.94 -16.17 23.17
CA VAL A 267 -34.47 -15.74 21.84
C VAL A 267 -33.00 -16.11 21.65
N ARG A 268 -32.16 -15.88 22.67
CA ARG A 268 -30.74 -16.30 22.64
C ARG A 268 -30.60 -17.82 22.54
N ALA A 269 -31.39 -18.58 23.31
CA ALA A 269 -31.37 -20.04 23.25
C ALA A 269 -31.79 -20.57 21.87
N HIS A 270 -32.84 -19.98 21.27
CA HIS A 270 -33.26 -20.31 19.92
C HIS A 270 -32.18 -19.98 18.89
N ALA A 271 -31.59 -18.79 18.95
CA ALA A 271 -30.52 -18.38 18.04
C ALA A 271 -29.27 -19.28 18.12
N ALA A 272 -28.86 -19.67 19.33
CA ALA A 272 -27.80 -20.65 19.54
C ALA A 272 -28.14 -22.00 18.89
N GLY A 273 -29.37 -22.49 19.08
CA GLY A 273 -29.86 -23.71 18.45
C GLY A 273 -29.81 -23.67 16.92
N GLN A 274 -30.24 -22.55 16.31
CA GLN A 274 -30.19 -22.37 14.86
C GLN A 274 -28.75 -22.30 14.33
N LEU A 275 -27.84 -21.60 15.05
CA LEU A 275 -26.42 -21.55 14.68
C LEU A 275 -25.76 -22.93 14.73
N VAL A 276 -26.14 -23.81 15.67
CA VAL A 276 -25.65 -25.19 15.71
C VAL A 276 -26.09 -25.98 14.47
N VAL A 277 -27.35 -25.83 14.05
CA VAL A 277 -27.86 -26.48 12.84
C VAL A 277 -27.10 -25.99 11.60
N LEU A 278 -26.95 -24.68 11.45
CA LEU A 278 -26.22 -24.06 10.34
C LEU A 278 -24.74 -24.46 10.32
N ALA A 279 -24.09 -24.51 11.49
CA ALA A 279 -22.69 -24.94 11.61
C ALA A 279 -22.51 -26.41 11.24
N ARG A 280 -23.43 -27.30 11.65
CA ARG A 280 -23.43 -28.72 11.25
C ARG A 280 -23.63 -28.92 9.76
N ALA A 281 -24.39 -28.04 9.12
CA ALA A 281 -24.57 -28.02 7.67
C ALA A 281 -23.40 -27.36 6.92
N GLY A 282 -22.34 -26.91 7.62
CA GLY A 282 -21.15 -26.32 7.00
C GLY A 282 -21.33 -24.87 6.53
N VAL A 283 -22.36 -24.15 7.01
CA VAL A 283 -22.62 -22.77 6.60
C VAL A 283 -21.52 -21.84 7.13
N PRO A 284 -20.82 -21.08 6.26
CA PRO A 284 -19.77 -20.16 6.67
C PRO A 284 -20.25 -19.08 7.64
N GLY A 285 -19.45 -18.84 8.68
CA GLY A 285 -19.71 -17.87 9.74
C GLY A 285 -20.67 -18.34 10.83
N ALA A 286 -21.28 -19.53 10.73
CA ALA A 286 -22.17 -20.06 11.77
C ALA A 286 -21.41 -20.53 13.01
N SER A 287 -20.27 -21.21 12.82
CA SER A 287 -19.42 -21.70 13.90
C SER A 287 -18.66 -20.57 14.59
N PRO A 288 -18.62 -20.51 15.94
CA PRO A 288 -17.83 -19.51 16.68
C PRO A 288 -16.34 -19.49 16.31
N HIS A 289 -15.75 -20.62 15.89
CA HIS A 289 -14.36 -20.69 15.44
C HIS A 289 -14.07 -19.87 14.18
N GLN A 290 -15.11 -19.51 13.42
CA GLN A 290 -15.02 -18.69 12.22
C GLN A 290 -15.37 -17.21 12.50
N TRP A 291 -15.66 -16.85 13.75
CA TRP A 291 -16.00 -15.48 14.08
C TRP A 291 -14.73 -14.66 14.24
N TYR A 292 -14.67 -13.59 13.46
CA TYR A 292 -13.61 -12.60 13.58
C TYR A 292 -13.48 -12.09 15.02
N GLY A 293 -12.26 -12.05 15.54
CA GLY A 293 -11.93 -11.55 16.87
C GLY A 293 -12.10 -12.54 18.03
N LEU A 294 -12.58 -13.77 17.78
CA LEU A 294 -12.62 -14.82 18.82
C LEU A 294 -11.44 -15.79 18.77
N ALA A 295 -10.67 -15.80 17.68
CA ALA A 295 -9.46 -16.61 17.60
C ALA A 295 -8.41 -16.11 18.60
N GLU A 296 -7.80 -17.05 19.32
CA GLU A 296 -6.66 -16.75 20.19
C GLU A 296 -5.43 -16.37 19.35
N SER A 297 -4.48 -15.67 19.98
CA SER A 297 -3.18 -15.39 19.35
C SER A 297 -2.49 -16.69 18.95
N SER A 298 -2.00 -16.76 17.72
CA SER A 298 -1.29 -17.94 17.20
C SER A 298 0.03 -18.24 17.93
N SER A 299 0.61 -17.22 18.57
CA SER A 299 1.80 -17.34 19.41
C SER A 299 1.80 -16.26 20.49
N SER A 300 2.35 -16.59 21.65
CA SER A 300 2.71 -15.65 22.72
C SER A 300 4.23 -15.54 22.89
N GLY A 301 5.00 -16.21 22.03
CA GLY A 301 6.46 -16.21 22.07
C GLY A 301 7.07 -14.88 21.61
N PRO A 302 8.33 -14.61 22.01
CA PRO A 302 9.05 -13.40 21.60
C PRO A 302 9.31 -13.37 20.10
N LEU A 303 9.46 -12.17 19.54
CA LEU A 303 9.81 -11.98 18.12
C LEU A 303 11.18 -12.59 17.79
N ARG A 304 12.13 -12.49 18.74
CA ARG A 304 13.46 -13.11 18.66
C ARG A 304 13.76 -13.78 19.99
N ASP A 305 14.36 -14.95 19.94
CA ASP A 305 14.85 -15.65 21.14
C ASP A 305 16.36 -15.36 21.31
N PRO A 306 16.76 -14.50 22.27
CA PRO A 306 18.17 -14.13 22.47
C PRO A 306 19.07 -15.31 22.89
N LEU A 307 18.49 -16.44 23.33
CA LEU A 307 19.24 -17.66 23.64
C LEU A 307 19.64 -18.43 22.38
N ARG A 308 18.96 -18.21 21.25
CA ARG A 308 19.23 -18.90 19.98
C ARG A 308 20.11 -18.09 19.04
N ALA A 309 19.95 -16.77 19.04
CA ALA A 309 20.71 -15.89 18.18
C ALA A 309 20.80 -14.48 18.81
N PRO A 310 21.89 -13.74 18.57
CA PRO A 310 21.99 -12.34 18.99
C PRO A 310 20.84 -11.50 18.41
N VAL A 311 20.37 -10.52 19.20
CA VAL A 311 19.31 -9.60 18.76
C VAL A 311 19.92 -8.56 17.82
N PRO A 312 19.51 -8.48 16.54
CA PRO A 312 20.06 -7.51 15.61
C PRO A 312 19.53 -6.10 15.94
N VAL A 313 20.46 -5.17 16.17
CA VAL A 313 20.16 -3.76 16.42
C VAL A 313 20.90 -2.92 15.37
N SER A 314 20.20 -1.95 14.78
CA SER A 314 20.81 -0.98 13.85
C SER A 314 20.79 0.42 14.46
N PRO A 315 21.77 1.30 14.15
CA PRO A 315 21.80 2.67 14.66
C PRO A 315 20.51 3.45 14.40
N SER A 316 19.94 3.35 13.20
CA SER A 316 18.63 3.97 12.87
C SER A 316 17.45 3.28 13.57
N GLY A 317 17.58 2.00 13.89
CA GLY A 317 16.57 1.21 14.60
C GLY A 317 16.41 1.62 16.06
N LEU A 318 17.49 2.06 16.73
CA LEU A 318 17.46 2.52 18.12
C LEU A 318 16.45 3.68 18.30
N GLY A 319 16.61 4.74 17.51
CA GLY A 319 15.70 5.89 17.56
C GLY A 319 14.28 5.56 17.09
N ALA A 320 14.14 4.70 16.08
CA ALA A 320 12.82 4.29 15.59
C ALA A 320 12.03 3.50 16.63
N PHE A 321 12.69 2.59 17.36
CA PHE A 321 12.07 1.80 18.42
C PHE A 321 11.65 2.69 19.60
N ASP A 322 12.51 3.62 20.02
CA ASP A 322 12.18 4.52 21.12
C ASP A 322 11.01 5.46 20.75
N ALA A 323 10.96 5.96 19.51
CA ALA A 323 9.85 6.77 19.04
C ALA A 323 8.52 5.99 19.09
N CYS A 324 8.47 4.76 18.56
CA CYS A 324 7.30 3.89 18.66
C CYS A 324 7.66 2.42 18.37
N GLY A 325 7.65 1.58 19.41
CA GLY A 325 8.00 0.16 19.30
C GLY A 325 7.08 -0.63 18.36
N LEU A 326 5.78 -0.32 18.32
CA LEU A 326 4.84 -0.98 17.41
C LEU A 326 5.09 -0.63 15.93
N ASP A 327 5.32 0.65 15.62
CA ASP A 327 5.64 1.08 14.25
C ASP A 327 6.94 0.44 13.75
N TRP A 328 7.97 0.43 14.62
CA TRP A 328 9.22 -0.28 14.36
C TRP A 328 8.97 -1.76 14.04
N ALA A 329 8.20 -2.48 14.88
CA ALA A 329 7.98 -3.92 14.72
C ALA A 329 7.30 -4.24 13.38
N ILE A 330 6.29 -3.44 12.99
CA ILE A 330 5.58 -3.64 11.72
C ILE A 330 6.52 -3.39 10.53
N ARG A 331 7.31 -2.31 10.56
CA ARG A 331 8.28 -2.01 9.49
C ARG A 331 9.37 -3.08 9.39
N ALA A 332 9.87 -3.57 10.53
CA ALA A 332 10.85 -4.65 10.60
C ALA A 332 10.32 -5.97 10.02
N LEU A 333 9.01 -6.22 10.10
CA LEU A 333 8.34 -7.39 9.53
C LEU A 333 7.91 -7.20 8.06
N GLY A 334 8.31 -6.11 7.42
CA GLY A 334 8.03 -5.85 6.00
C GLY A 334 6.79 -5.01 5.73
N GLY A 335 6.19 -4.38 6.75
CA GLY A 335 5.07 -3.45 6.60
C GLY A 335 5.46 -2.04 6.13
N GLY A 336 6.73 -1.80 5.79
CA GLY A 336 7.21 -0.51 5.29
C GLY A 336 7.11 -0.37 3.77
N THR A 337 6.71 0.80 3.30
CA THR A 337 6.82 1.19 1.88
C THR A 337 8.17 1.87 1.64
N ARG A 338 8.92 1.43 0.63
CA ARG A 338 10.13 2.17 0.21
C ARG A 338 9.71 3.46 -0.47
N SER A 339 10.14 4.60 0.04
CA SER A 339 9.92 5.89 -0.60
C SER A 339 11.04 6.21 -1.58
N TRP A 340 10.72 6.91 -2.67
CA TRP A 340 11.69 7.48 -3.61
C TRP A 340 12.71 8.39 -2.91
N SER A 341 12.29 9.11 -1.86
CA SER A 341 13.18 9.96 -1.05
C SER A 341 14.30 9.18 -0.36
N ALA A 342 14.07 7.94 0.05
CA ALA A 342 15.11 7.08 0.62
C ALA A 342 16.14 6.68 -0.44
N GLY A 343 15.68 6.36 -1.66
CA GLY A 343 16.56 6.03 -2.79
C GLY A 343 17.49 7.18 -3.19
N ILE A 344 16.97 8.42 -3.23
CA ILE A 344 17.80 9.62 -3.47
C ILE A 344 18.88 9.77 -2.39
N GLY A 345 18.55 9.48 -1.14
CA GLY A 345 19.53 9.44 -0.05
C GLY A 345 20.69 8.52 -0.39
N THR A 346 20.42 7.24 -0.64
CA THR A 346 21.44 6.23 -0.99
C THR A 346 22.33 6.66 -2.15
N ILE A 347 21.75 7.24 -3.21
CA ILE A 347 22.51 7.74 -4.36
C ILE A 347 23.45 8.90 -3.95
N LEU A 348 23.02 9.80 -3.07
CA LEU A 348 23.86 10.89 -2.56
C LEU A 348 24.99 10.40 -1.63
N HIS A 349 24.76 9.35 -0.82
CA HIS A 349 25.84 8.73 -0.05
C HIS A 349 26.91 8.14 -0.99
N ALA A 350 26.51 7.41 -2.03
CA ALA A 350 27.43 6.89 -3.03
C ALA A 350 28.20 8.01 -3.76
N ALA A 351 27.52 9.11 -4.11
CA ALA A 351 28.18 10.26 -4.72
C ALA A 351 29.23 10.90 -3.79
N MET A 352 28.94 11.01 -2.49
CA MET A 352 29.87 11.53 -1.49
C MET A 352 31.11 10.64 -1.31
N GLU A 353 30.95 9.34 -1.48
CA GLU A 353 32.03 8.35 -1.41
C GLU A 353 32.92 8.37 -2.67
N GLU A 354 32.32 8.30 -3.86
CA GLU A 354 33.05 8.21 -5.14
C GLU A 354 33.77 9.52 -5.51
N VAL A 355 33.30 10.65 -4.99
CA VAL A 355 33.82 11.99 -5.30
C VAL A 355 34.25 12.70 -4.00
N PRO A 356 35.31 12.21 -3.31
CA PRO A 356 35.75 12.75 -2.02
C PRO A 356 36.36 14.16 -2.15
N ASP A 357 36.79 14.52 -3.35
CA ASP A 357 37.22 15.86 -3.75
C ASP A 357 36.03 16.82 -3.93
N GLY A 358 34.80 16.32 -3.90
CA GLY A 358 33.59 17.14 -4.01
C GLY A 358 33.55 17.96 -5.29
N ASP A 359 34.09 17.48 -6.40
CA ASP A 359 33.89 18.14 -7.69
C ASP A 359 32.41 18.07 -8.08
N ARG A 360 31.82 19.23 -8.38
CA ARG A 360 30.37 19.34 -8.63
C ARG A 360 29.93 18.53 -9.84
N ALA A 361 30.70 18.60 -10.94
CA ALA A 361 30.32 17.94 -12.19
C ALA A 361 30.41 16.41 -12.05
N ARG A 362 31.43 15.92 -11.34
CA ARG A 362 31.56 14.49 -11.00
C ARG A 362 30.46 14.01 -10.07
N LEU A 363 30.11 14.78 -9.04
CA LEU A 363 28.96 14.45 -8.15
C LEU A 363 27.68 14.30 -8.95
N GLN A 364 27.40 15.24 -9.87
CA GLN A 364 26.22 15.17 -10.75
C GLN A 364 26.24 13.93 -11.66
N ALA A 365 27.40 13.59 -12.22
CA ALA A 365 27.53 12.42 -13.09
C ALA A 365 27.21 11.10 -12.38
N VAL A 366 27.60 10.95 -11.10
CA VAL A 366 27.26 9.77 -10.29
C VAL A 366 25.75 9.67 -10.07
N VAL A 367 25.11 10.79 -9.70
CA VAL A 367 23.66 10.83 -9.48
C VAL A 367 22.89 10.54 -10.77
N ASP A 368 23.29 11.12 -11.90
CA ASP A 368 22.63 10.92 -13.20
C ASP A 368 22.76 9.47 -13.69
N ALA A 369 23.93 8.84 -13.49
CA ALA A 369 24.16 7.44 -13.87
C ALA A 369 23.25 6.46 -13.11
N ARG A 370 22.97 6.76 -11.83
CA ARG A 370 22.15 5.91 -10.95
C ARG A 370 20.68 6.33 -10.88
N TRP A 371 20.28 7.39 -11.57
CA TRP A 371 18.90 7.91 -11.52
C TRP A 371 17.86 6.89 -12.01
N GLY A 372 18.24 6.02 -12.96
CA GLY A 372 17.39 4.95 -13.49
C GLY A 372 17.10 3.82 -12.50
N GLU A 373 17.76 3.76 -11.35
CA GLU A 373 17.46 2.81 -10.27
C GLU A 373 16.18 3.18 -9.50
N LEU A 374 15.70 4.42 -9.63
CA LEU A 374 14.50 4.93 -8.96
C LEU A 374 13.26 4.73 -9.83
N ASP A 375 12.24 4.09 -9.26
CA ASP A 375 10.94 3.96 -9.91
C ASP A 375 10.05 5.18 -9.60
N PHE A 376 9.47 5.78 -10.63
CA PHE A 376 8.61 6.95 -10.52
C PHE A 376 7.29 6.68 -11.26
N GLU A 377 6.16 6.85 -10.56
CA GLU A 377 4.83 6.65 -11.15
C GLU A 377 4.53 7.56 -12.35
N ALA A 378 5.23 8.71 -12.45
CA ALA A 378 5.05 9.64 -13.56
C ALA A 378 6.33 10.41 -13.93
N PRO A 379 6.55 10.73 -15.23
CA PRO A 379 7.74 11.46 -15.68
C PRO A 379 7.93 12.85 -15.07
N TRP A 380 6.86 13.54 -14.67
CA TRP A 380 6.97 14.86 -14.04
C TRP A 380 7.52 14.80 -12.62
N MET A 381 7.28 13.69 -11.88
CA MET A 381 7.82 13.49 -10.54
C MET A 381 9.33 13.27 -10.59
N SER A 382 9.81 12.43 -11.53
CA SER A 382 11.24 12.26 -11.83
C SER A 382 11.93 13.61 -12.06
N ARG A 383 11.40 14.45 -12.97
CA ARG A 383 11.97 15.77 -13.27
C ARG A 383 12.02 16.71 -12.04
N LYS A 384 10.97 16.72 -11.23
CA LYS A 384 10.91 17.52 -10.00
C LYS A 384 11.97 17.08 -9.00
N GLU A 385 12.10 15.77 -8.77
CA GLU A 385 13.08 15.24 -7.82
C GLU A 385 14.51 15.34 -8.35
N GLN A 386 14.72 15.28 -9.68
CA GLN A 386 16.04 15.51 -10.29
C GLN A 386 16.51 16.96 -10.08
N ALA A 387 15.60 17.93 -10.25
CA ALA A 387 15.90 19.33 -9.93
C ALA A 387 16.23 19.52 -8.44
N TRP A 388 15.53 18.82 -7.55
CA TRP A 388 15.83 18.84 -6.12
C TRP A 388 17.18 18.18 -5.79
N ALA A 389 17.51 17.06 -6.42
CA ALA A 389 18.80 16.40 -6.28
C ALA A 389 19.95 17.34 -6.69
N GLY A 390 19.78 18.12 -7.77
CA GLY A 390 20.74 19.15 -8.18
C GLY A 390 21.02 20.18 -7.06
N VAL A 391 19.99 20.63 -6.35
CA VAL A 391 20.16 21.53 -5.20
C VAL A 391 20.94 20.84 -4.07
N LEU A 392 20.65 19.56 -3.78
CA LEU A 392 21.38 18.82 -2.74
C LEU A 392 22.85 18.60 -3.11
N ILE A 393 23.15 18.37 -4.39
CA ILE A 393 24.51 18.24 -4.91
C ILE A 393 25.29 19.55 -4.73
N ASP A 394 24.68 20.70 -5.03
CA ASP A 394 25.33 22.01 -4.82
C ASP A 394 25.70 22.23 -3.34
N ARG A 395 24.82 21.79 -2.42
CA ARG A 395 25.04 21.89 -0.97
C ARG A 395 26.12 20.91 -0.49
N LEU A 396 26.12 19.68 -0.99
CA LEU A 396 27.15 18.69 -0.71
C LEU A 396 28.52 19.15 -1.23
N HIS A 397 28.56 19.71 -2.43
CA HIS A 397 29.75 20.35 -2.99
C HIS A 397 30.28 21.42 -2.05
N ALA A 398 29.44 22.37 -1.61
CA ALA A 398 29.86 23.43 -0.69
C ALA A 398 30.47 22.89 0.62
N TYR A 399 29.87 21.84 1.19
CA TYR A 399 30.39 21.15 2.38
C TYR A 399 31.79 20.55 2.12
N LEU A 400 31.95 19.77 1.05
CA LEU A 400 33.21 19.10 0.72
C LEU A 400 34.33 20.09 0.36
N GLN A 401 33.99 21.23 -0.27
CA GLN A 401 34.96 22.31 -0.52
C GLN A 401 35.47 22.91 0.80
N ARG A 402 34.58 23.10 1.78
CA ARG A 402 34.96 23.61 3.09
C ARG A 402 35.83 22.61 3.85
N PHE A 403 35.43 21.34 3.87
CA PHE A 403 36.21 20.23 4.45
C PHE A 403 37.69 20.28 4.00
N ARG A 404 37.93 20.49 2.70
CA ARG A 404 39.29 20.64 2.17
C ARG A 404 39.99 21.93 2.57
N ARG A 405 39.29 23.06 2.64
CA ARG A 405 39.85 24.34 3.12
C ARG A 405 40.31 24.25 4.57
N GLU A 406 39.65 23.40 5.36
CA GLU A 406 40.01 23.11 6.74
C GLU A 406 41.06 22.00 6.86
N GLU A 407 41.69 21.60 5.75
CA GLU A 407 42.76 20.60 5.68
C GLU A 407 42.31 19.22 6.19
N GLY A 408 41.00 18.93 6.11
CA GLY A 408 40.44 17.65 6.49
C GLY A 408 40.87 16.51 5.55
N ARG A 409 41.18 15.35 6.13
CA ARG A 409 41.48 14.09 5.45
C ARG A 409 40.40 13.06 5.73
N THR A 410 39.91 12.38 4.72
CA THR A 410 38.96 11.27 4.90
C THR A 410 39.73 10.04 5.38
N ALA A 411 39.37 9.51 6.55
CA ALA A 411 39.94 8.26 7.07
C ALA A 411 39.22 7.03 6.50
N GLY A 412 37.91 7.13 6.31
CA GLY A 412 37.09 6.08 5.70
C GLY A 412 35.73 6.62 5.24
N ALA A 413 35.07 5.88 4.36
CA ALA A 413 33.71 6.11 3.88
C ALA A 413 32.96 4.76 3.88
N GLU A 414 31.65 4.79 4.13
CA GLU A 414 30.81 3.59 4.33
C GLU A 414 31.43 2.53 5.28
N ALA A 415 32.08 2.98 6.34
CA ALA A 415 32.82 2.10 7.24
C ALA A 415 31.84 1.24 8.05
N ARG A 416 31.79 -0.06 7.74
CA ARG A 416 30.93 -1.03 8.42
C ARG A 416 31.54 -1.44 9.75
N PHE A 417 30.68 -1.59 10.75
CA PHE A 417 31.08 -2.06 12.07
C PHE A 417 30.05 -3.04 12.63
N ARG A 418 30.53 -3.92 13.50
CA ARG A 418 29.72 -4.89 14.26
C ARG A 418 30.22 -4.98 15.69
N LEU A 419 29.32 -4.81 16.64
CA LEU A 419 29.58 -4.85 18.08
C LEU A 419 28.63 -5.87 18.71
N ALA A 420 29.17 -6.82 19.47
CA ALA A 420 28.37 -7.61 20.38
C ALA A 420 28.34 -6.94 21.75
N ILE A 421 27.14 -6.77 22.31
CA ILE A 421 26.90 -6.11 23.59
C ILE A 421 26.20 -7.10 24.51
N ASP A 422 26.68 -7.20 25.75
CA ASP A 422 26.14 -8.11 26.75
C ASP A 422 24.73 -7.71 27.19
N LEU A 423 23.75 -8.60 27.04
CA LEU A 423 22.39 -8.40 27.56
C LEU A 423 22.23 -8.89 29.01
N GLU A 424 23.25 -9.54 29.57
CA GLU A 424 23.19 -10.15 30.90
C GLU A 424 23.88 -9.32 31.98
N ALA A 425 24.36 -8.12 31.63
CA ALA A 425 24.93 -7.18 32.58
C ALA A 425 23.89 -6.79 33.64
N ALA A 426 24.29 -6.77 34.91
CA ALA A 426 23.42 -6.29 35.97
C ALA A 426 23.13 -4.78 35.77
N PRO A 427 22.01 -4.24 36.26
CA PRO A 427 21.66 -2.81 36.07
C PRO A 427 22.71 -1.81 36.57
N GLU A 428 23.56 -2.21 37.53
CA GLU A 428 24.64 -1.39 38.09
C GLU A 428 26.00 -1.60 37.38
N GLU A 429 26.08 -2.58 36.48
CA GLU A 429 27.30 -2.92 35.73
C GLU A 429 27.26 -2.31 34.33
N ILE A 430 28.42 -1.86 33.85
CA ILE A 430 28.56 -1.41 32.46
C ILE A 430 28.56 -2.64 31.56
N PRO A 431 27.64 -2.76 30.58
CA PRO A 431 27.62 -3.90 29.67
C PRO A 431 28.96 -4.10 28.96
N ALA A 432 29.40 -5.35 28.90
CA ALA A 432 30.61 -5.70 28.17
C ALA A 432 30.37 -5.54 26.66
N VAL A 433 31.40 -5.08 25.95
CA VAL A 433 31.37 -4.81 24.51
C VAL A 433 32.48 -5.60 23.85
N TRP A 434 32.15 -6.32 22.78
CA TRP A 434 33.10 -7.09 21.98
C TRP A 434 33.06 -6.60 20.53
N PRO A 435 34.16 -6.00 20.02
CA PRO A 435 34.27 -5.63 18.61
C PRO A 435 34.40 -6.88 17.73
N ILE A 436 33.58 -6.95 16.67
CA ILE A 436 33.62 -8.05 15.68
C ILE A 436 34.31 -7.54 14.42
N ARG A 437 35.50 -8.07 14.11
CA ARG A 437 36.28 -7.72 12.91
C ARG A 437 36.13 -8.80 11.83
N GLU A 438 36.02 -8.39 10.56
CA GLU A 438 35.83 -9.30 9.43
C GLU A 438 37.06 -10.18 9.12
N ASP A 439 38.26 -9.73 9.51
CA ASP A 439 39.53 -10.41 9.25
C ASP A 439 39.90 -11.52 10.26
N ASP A 440 39.04 -11.84 11.24
CA ASP A 440 39.38 -12.77 12.34
C ASP A 440 39.31 -14.27 11.97
N THR A 441 39.45 -14.59 10.68
CA THR A 441 39.70 -15.97 10.23
C THR A 441 41.17 -16.39 10.38
N SER A 442 42.09 -15.46 10.71
CA SER A 442 43.49 -15.77 11.00
C SER A 442 43.96 -15.24 12.36
N SER A 443 43.99 -16.15 13.33
CA SER A 443 44.63 -16.08 14.65
C SER A 443 45.46 -14.82 14.98
N ARG A 444 44.89 -13.92 15.81
CA ARG A 444 45.59 -13.21 16.91
C ARG A 444 44.60 -12.47 17.83
N SER A 445 44.24 -13.17 18.91
CA SER A 445 43.58 -12.76 20.16
C SER A 445 42.93 -11.36 20.24
N VAL A 446 41.65 -11.27 19.90
CA VAL A 446 40.66 -10.59 20.75
C VAL A 446 39.71 -11.68 21.23
N ALA A 447 39.49 -11.81 22.54
CA ALA A 447 38.55 -12.80 23.04
C ALA A 447 37.14 -12.43 22.55
N GLY A 448 36.55 -13.26 21.69
CA GLY A 448 35.15 -13.12 21.29
C GLY A 448 34.20 -13.25 22.49
N PRO A 449 32.91 -12.91 22.32
CA PRO A 449 31.94 -13.04 23.40
C PRO A 449 31.89 -14.50 23.89
N PRO A 450 31.74 -14.74 25.21
CA PRO A 450 31.64 -16.10 25.75
C PRO A 450 30.42 -16.84 25.20
N GLU A 451 30.58 -18.14 24.94
CA GLU A 451 29.50 -19.00 24.43
C GLU A 451 28.31 -19.05 25.40
N GLY A 452 27.09 -19.01 24.84
CA GLY A 452 25.84 -19.15 25.59
C GLY A 452 25.30 -17.86 26.24
N ARG A 453 25.97 -16.72 26.08
CA ARG A 453 25.44 -15.42 26.52
C ARG A 453 24.38 -14.88 25.56
N ARG A 454 23.41 -14.17 26.12
CA ARG A 454 22.44 -13.35 25.37
C ARG A 454 23.12 -12.06 24.94
N LEU A 455 23.10 -11.76 23.64
CA LEU A 455 23.84 -10.65 23.07
C LEU A 455 22.93 -9.77 22.20
N ALA A 456 23.14 -8.46 22.25
CA ALA A 456 22.71 -7.55 21.20
C ALA A 456 23.83 -7.42 20.16
N LEU A 457 23.49 -7.55 18.89
CA LEU A 457 24.39 -7.33 17.78
C LEU A 457 24.09 -5.96 17.15
N LEU A 458 24.82 -4.94 17.59
CA LEU A 458 24.76 -3.62 17.00
C LEU A 458 25.59 -3.61 15.71
N SER A 459 24.93 -3.35 14.58
CA SER A 459 25.56 -3.35 13.26
C SER A 459 25.10 -2.17 12.42
N GLY A 460 26.03 -1.55 11.70
CA GLY A 460 25.73 -0.42 10.84
C GLY A 460 26.92 0.01 10.00
N SER A 461 26.72 1.07 9.23
CA SER A 461 27.75 1.75 8.45
C SER A 461 27.82 3.22 8.87
N VAL A 462 29.03 3.72 9.05
CA VAL A 462 29.31 5.15 9.20
C VAL A 462 29.52 5.72 7.80
N ASP A 463 28.77 6.75 7.42
CA ASP A 463 28.85 7.29 6.05
C ASP A 463 30.24 7.85 5.74
N ARG A 464 30.81 8.61 6.67
CA ARG A 464 32.10 9.28 6.47
C ARG A 464 32.83 9.49 7.79
N ILE A 465 34.14 9.25 7.77
CA ILE A 465 35.04 9.52 8.89
C ILE A 465 36.05 10.59 8.46
N GLU A 466 36.05 11.70 9.18
CA GLU A 466 36.85 12.87 8.88
C GLU A 466 37.93 13.07 9.94
N VAL A 467 39.14 13.36 9.51
CA VAL A 467 40.29 13.65 10.37
C VAL A 467 40.75 15.07 10.08
N TYR A 468 40.91 15.87 11.14
CA TYR A 468 41.36 17.24 11.05
C TYR A 468 42.65 17.44 11.85
N PRO A 469 43.55 18.33 11.41
CA PRO A 469 44.63 18.82 12.25
C PRO A 469 44.08 19.52 13.51
N ASP A 470 44.87 19.56 14.59
CA ASP A 470 44.50 20.30 15.80
C ASP A 470 44.17 21.77 15.49
N GLY A 471 43.12 22.29 16.13
CA GLY A 471 42.60 23.65 15.89
C GLY A 471 41.85 23.85 14.56
N ARG A 472 41.71 22.83 13.71
CA ARG A 472 40.89 22.86 12.48
C ARG A 472 39.65 21.95 12.59
N GLY A 473 38.78 22.03 11.58
CA GLY A 473 37.44 21.42 11.60
C GLY A 473 36.40 22.35 12.24
N GLU A 474 35.29 22.60 11.56
CA GLU A 474 34.23 23.55 11.99
C GLU A 474 33.90 23.47 13.50
N GLY A 475 34.25 24.53 14.25
CA GLY A 475 33.76 24.87 15.60
C GLY A 475 34.66 24.49 16.80
N VAL A 476 35.82 25.14 16.98
CA VAL A 476 36.46 25.31 18.32
C VAL A 476 35.45 26.13 19.15
N GLU A 477 34.79 25.71 20.24
CA GLU A 477 35.10 24.87 21.43
C GLU A 477 33.93 23.91 21.78
N VAL A 478 34.24 22.79 22.47
CA VAL A 478 33.35 22.22 23.50
C VAL A 478 34.21 21.95 24.74
N THR A 479 34.51 23.00 25.50
CA THR A 479 34.88 22.88 26.91
C THR A 479 33.64 23.23 27.73
N PRO A 480 33.19 22.39 28.68
CA PRO A 480 32.20 22.83 29.65
C PRO A 480 32.88 23.83 30.58
N GLU A 481 32.48 25.11 30.53
CA GLU A 481 32.88 26.04 31.59
C GLU A 481 32.23 25.61 32.92
N PRO A 482 32.96 25.64 34.06
CA PRO A 482 32.33 25.56 35.36
C PRO A 482 31.51 26.83 35.60
N GLY A 483 30.24 26.64 35.95
CA GLY A 483 29.23 27.68 36.09
C GLY A 483 29.72 28.96 36.77
N ARG A 484 29.46 30.08 36.11
CA ARG A 484 29.41 31.39 36.75
C ARG A 484 27.95 31.84 36.79
N ASP A 485 27.39 31.76 38.00
CA ASP A 485 26.21 32.50 38.39
C ASP A 485 26.48 34.00 38.22
N GLU A 486 25.78 34.64 37.29
CA GLU A 486 25.63 36.09 37.27
C GLU A 486 24.40 36.46 38.10
N SER A 487 24.64 36.82 39.37
CA SER A 487 23.75 37.70 40.11
C SER A 487 24.53 38.88 40.67
N THR A 488 24.15 40.07 40.20
CA THR A 488 24.31 41.41 40.81
C THR A 488 25.72 41.98 41.01
N ALA A 489 26.03 43.03 40.24
CA ALA A 489 26.99 44.06 40.63
C ALA A 489 26.25 45.35 40.98
N GLY A 490 26.40 45.77 42.24
CA GLY A 490 26.12 47.10 42.75
C GLY A 490 27.26 47.50 43.67
N ASP A 491 28.14 48.34 43.13
CA ASP A 491 28.87 49.45 43.76
C ASP A 491 30.09 49.23 44.72
N ALA A 492 31.10 50.05 44.41
CA ALA A 492 32.21 50.66 45.17
C ALA A 492 33.11 49.88 46.17
N GLY A 493 34.43 50.10 46.02
CA GLY A 493 35.32 50.35 47.18
C GLY A 493 36.69 49.65 47.21
N ASP A 494 37.71 50.38 46.75
CA ASP A 494 39.03 50.64 47.37
C ASP A 494 39.94 49.56 48.03
N SER A 495 41.23 49.69 47.69
CA SER A 495 42.51 49.45 48.42
C SER A 495 42.97 48.06 48.93
N GLY A 496 44.23 47.72 48.57
CA GLY A 496 45.18 46.97 49.42
C GLY A 496 45.89 45.75 48.80
N PRO A 497 47.24 45.65 48.81
CA PRO A 497 47.99 44.55 48.18
C PRO A 497 48.43 43.44 49.16
N ALA A 498 48.94 42.35 48.55
CA ALA A 498 49.79 41.27 49.08
C ALA A 498 49.12 39.94 49.46
N GLY A 499 49.70 38.84 48.94
CA GLY A 499 49.41 37.48 49.37
C GLY A 499 49.78 36.42 48.33
N ALA A 500 51.07 36.06 48.26
CA ALA A 500 51.52 34.88 47.54
C ALA A 500 50.96 33.61 48.21
N SER A 501 50.32 32.73 47.44
CA SER A 501 50.33 31.29 47.71
C SER A 501 50.13 30.53 46.40
N GLY A 502 51.13 29.74 46.03
CA GLY A 502 51.04 28.83 44.90
C GLY A 502 50.14 27.65 45.21
N ARG A 503 49.50 27.10 44.18
CA ARG A 503 49.16 25.68 44.13
C ARG A 503 48.95 25.23 42.68
N ALA A 504 49.83 24.31 42.29
CA ALA A 504 49.64 23.17 41.41
C ALA A 504 48.89 23.42 40.08
N GLY A 505 49.68 23.58 39.02
CA GLY A 505 49.23 23.24 37.68
C GLY A 505 48.81 21.78 37.63
N VAL A 506 47.55 21.55 37.29
CA VAL A 506 47.07 20.24 36.86
C VAL A 506 47.65 20.01 35.47
N SER A 507 48.48 18.98 35.38
CA SER A 507 49.03 18.42 34.15
C SER A 507 47.91 18.11 33.16
N GLY A 508 47.77 18.94 32.13
CA GLY A 508 46.98 18.60 30.95
C GLY A 508 47.67 17.47 30.20
N GLU A 509 46.95 16.37 29.98
CA GLU A 509 47.36 15.37 29.00
C GLU A 509 47.59 16.05 27.65
N PRO A 510 48.63 15.65 26.89
CA PRO A 510 48.88 16.20 25.57
C PRO A 510 47.65 15.94 24.68
N ARG A 511 47.04 17.02 24.16
CA ARG A 511 45.94 16.88 23.19
C ARG A 511 46.43 16.06 22.00
N PRO A 512 45.61 15.14 21.46
CA PRO A 512 45.96 14.43 20.24
C PRO A 512 46.18 15.46 19.12
N ALA A 513 47.24 15.27 18.33
CA ALA A 513 47.61 16.17 17.24
C ALA A 513 46.57 16.20 16.11
N GLU A 514 45.67 15.21 16.09
CA GLU A 514 44.61 15.03 15.10
C GLU A 514 43.26 14.87 15.83
N ARG A 515 42.16 15.22 15.13
CA ARG A 515 40.79 15.16 15.62
C ARG A 515 39.94 14.34 14.66
N VAL A 516 39.33 13.27 15.14
CA VAL A 516 38.47 12.37 14.37
C VAL A 516 37.00 12.70 14.61
N VAL A 517 36.24 12.91 13.54
CA VAL A 517 34.80 13.16 13.59
C VAL A 517 34.07 12.17 12.69
N VAL A 518 33.05 11.51 13.24
CA VAL A 518 32.13 10.68 12.44
C VAL A 518 31.01 11.55 11.90
N VAL A 519 30.71 11.44 10.60
CA VAL A 519 29.72 12.27 9.91
C VAL A 519 28.64 11.36 9.31
N ASP A 520 27.39 11.68 9.63
CA ASP A 520 26.17 11.07 9.09
C ASP A 520 25.47 12.06 8.16
N LEU A 521 25.15 11.64 6.94
CA LEU A 521 24.52 12.48 5.93
C LEU A 521 22.99 12.27 5.92
N LYS A 522 22.23 13.36 5.98
CA LYS A 522 20.77 13.35 5.88
C LYS A 522 20.25 14.25 4.76
N THR A 523 19.37 13.66 3.95
CA THR A 523 18.77 14.29 2.77
C THR A 523 17.25 14.48 2.90
N GLY A 524 16.64 13.93 3.96
CA GLY A 524 15.21 13.99 4.21
C GLY A 524 14.71 15.40 4.52
N ARG A 525 13.60 15.82 3.89
CA ARG A 525 12.99 17.15 4.11
C ARG A 525 12.37 17.30 5.51
N SER A 526 11.92 16.21 6.11
CA SER A 526 11.34 16.14 7.45
C SER A 526 12.37 16.06 8.59
N GLU A 527 13.67 16.08 8.30
CA GLU A 527 14.71 15.92 9.34
C GLU A 527 14.59 17.02 10.41
N VAL A 528 14.32 16.63 11.64
CA VAL A 528 14.10 17.56 12.76
C VAL A 528 15.36 17.83 13.58
N ARG A 529 16.37 16.96 13.49
CA ARG A 529 17.64 17.01 14.22
C ARG A 529 18.62 17.97 13.54
N VAL A 530 18.35 19.27 13.65
CA VAL A 530 19.06 20.31 12.90
C VAL A 530 19.89 21.27 13.76
N THR A 531 19.99 21.00 15.07
CA THR A 531 20.76 21.79 16.05
C THR A 531 21.50 20.85 17.00
N ASP A 532 22.54 21.37 17.65
CA ASP A 532 23.42 20.62 18.55
C ASP A 532 22.63 20.05 19.76
N GLU A 533 21.65 20.81 20.29
CA GLU A 533 20.80 20.34 21.40
C GLU A 533 19.95 19.13 21.01
N LYS A 534 19.49 19.08 19.75
CA LYS A 534 18.65 17.98 19.25
C LYS A 534 19.43 16.72 18.94
N VAL A 535 20.76 16.81 18.79
CA VAL A 535 21.63 15.65 18.55
C VAL A 535 22.47 15.27 19.77
N ALA A 536 22.34 16.01 20.89
CA ALA A 536 23.12 15.77 22.11
C ALA A 536 23.00 14.31 22.59
N ASP A 537 21.79 13.78 22.57
CA ASP A 537 21.43 12.41 22.99
C ASP A 537 20.99 11.53 21.80
N ASP A 538 21.40 11.88 20.58
CA ASP A 538 21.06 11.08 19.40
C ASP A 538 21.72 9.69 19.44
N ALA A 539 20.90 8.65 19.46
CA ALA A 539 21.33 7.26 19.55
C ALA A 539 22.08 6.77 18.30
N GLN A 540 21.77 7.30 17.11
CA GLN A 540 22.42 6.89 15.86
C GLN A 540 23.87 7.39 15.85
N LEU A 541 24.09 8.67 16.18
CA LEU A 541 25.42 9.26 16.27
C LEU A 541 26.23 8.66 17.43
N ALA A 542 25.59 8.38 18.58
CA ALA A 542 26.22 7.70 19.71
C ALA A 542 26.73 6.30 19.33
N ALA A 543 25.97 5.54 18.51
CA ALA A 543 26.41 4.24 17.98
C ALA A 543 27.68 4.34 17.13
N TYR A 544 27.79 5.39 16.31
CA TYR A 544 28.97 5.63 15.49
C TYR A 544 30.20 6.05 16.32
N GLN A 545 30.00 6.87 17.35
CA GLN A 545 31.07 7.19 18.29
C GLN A 545 31.52 5.95 19.08
N LEU A 546 30.60 5.08 19.50
CA LEU A 546 30.95 3.82 20.15
C LEU A 546 31.79 2.94 19.20
N ALA A 547 31.43 2.82 17.93
CA ALA A 547 32.22 2.08 16.95
C ALA A 547 33.64 2.64 16.77
N LEU A 548 33.80 3.98 16.82
CA LEU A 548 35.11 4.63 16.82
C LEU A 548 35.91 4.27 18.07
N LEU A 549 35.31 4.40 19.26
CA LEU A 549 35.97 4.13 20.55
C LEU A 549 36.43 2.67 20.67
N GLU A 550 35.68 1.73 20.11
CA GLU A 550 36.03 0.30 20.08
C GLU A 550 37.04 -0.07 18.97
N GLY A 551 37.54 0.93 18.22
CA GLY A 551 38.57 0.73 17.20
C GLY A 551 38.11 -0.15 16.02
N LEU A 552 36.84 -0.03 15.64
CA LEU A 552 36.26 -0.73 14.48
C LEU A 552 36.31 0.10 13.19
N LEU A 553 36.66 1.38 13.26
CA LEU A 553 36.70 2.28 12.13
C LEU A 553 38.14 2.39 11.59
N PRO A 554 38.46 1.83 10.40
CA PRO A 554 39.82 1.85 9.86
C PRO A 554 40.33 3.28 9.61
N GLY A 555 41.61 3.51 9.87
CA GLY A 555 42.28 4.79 9.58
C GLY A 555 41.96 5.94 10.54
N ALA A 556 41.23 5.67 11.63
CA ALA A 556 40.85 6.62 12.66
C ALA A 556 41.41 6.19 14.04
N ASP A 557 41.99 7.15 14.77
CA ASP A 557 42.47 6.91 16.13
C ASP A 557 41.31 7.07 17.14
N PRO A 558 40.96 6.03 17.92
CA PRO A 558 39.92 6.11 18.96
C PRO A 558 40.18 7.20 20.01
N GLN A 559 41.46 7.50 20.31
CA GLN A 559 41.83 8.51 21.32
C GLN A 559 41.67 9.95 20.80
N ALA A 560 41.56 10.11 19.49
CA ALA A 560 41.34 11.39 18.83
C ALA A 560 39.85 11.72 18.63
N ASN A 561 38.91 11.02 19.30
CA ASN A 561 37.48 11.25 19.15
C ASN A 561 37.10 12.71 19.46
N ALA A 562 36.63 13.43 18.44
CA ALA A 562 36.17 14.80 18.50
C ALA A 562 34.64 14.93 18.32
N GLY A 563 33.90 13.82 18.44
CA GLY A 563 32.44 13.79 18.41
C GLY A 563 31.86 13.30 17.08
N ALA A 564 30.56 13.55 16.92
CA ALA A 564 29.81 13.18 15.72
C ALA A 564 29.10 14.39 15.11
N ARG A 565 28.84 14.34 13.81
CA ARG A 565 28.14 15.39 13.07
C ARG A 565 27.01 14.81 12.25
N LEU A 566 25.87 15.49 12.26
CA LEU A 566 24.77 15.25 11.35
C LEU A 566 24.75 16.34 10.29
N LEU A 567 25.12 15.99 9.06
CA LEU A 567 25.08 16.87 7.90
C LEU A 567 23.69 16.80 7.25
N VAL A 568 22.92 17.87 7.38
CA VAL A 568 21.56 17.94 6.81
C VAL A 568 21.58 18.82 5.57
N LEU A 569 21.50 18.20 4.39
CA LEU A 569 21.51 18.91 3.10
C LEU A 569 20.14 19.46 2.71
N SER A 570 19.04 18.95 3.27
CA SER A 570 17.69 19.40 2.90
C SER A 570 17.34 20.79 3.43
N LYS A 571 18.07 21.26 4.45
CA LYS A 571 17.81 22.51 5.18
C LYS A 571 19.04 23.42 5.19
N THR A 572 18.82 24.72 5.29
CA THR A 572 19.89 25.74 5.28
C THR A 572 19.77 26.66 6.49
N LEU A 573 20.82 27.44 6.74
CA LEU A 573 20.86 28.55 7.70
C LEU A 573 21.24 29.83 6.97
N LYS A 574 21.00 30.97 7.60
CA LYS A 574 21.44 32.26 7.05
C LYS A 574 22.97 32.25 6.99
N GLY A 575 23.53 32.21 5.78
CA GLY A 575 24.97 32.22 5.54
C GLY A 575 25.63 30.85 5.33
N THR A 576 24.88 29.74 5.39
CA THR A 576 25.40 28.40 5.05
C THR A 576 24.42 27.63 4.17
N ASP A 577 24.95 26.97 3.15
CA ASP A 577 24.15 26.19 2.18
C ASP A 577 23.70 24.82 2.72
N TYR A 578 24.13 24.44 3.92
CA TYR A 578 23.75 23.22 4.62
C TYR A 578 23.58 23.50 6.11
N ARG A 579 23.02 22.52 6.84
CA ARG A 579 23.04 22.50 8.30
C ARG A 579 23.95 21.40 8.82
N LEU A 580 24.61 21.70 9.93
CA LEU A 580 25.50 20.79 10.63
C LEU A 580 25.15 20.83 12.11
N ALA A 581 24.67 19.70 12.64
CA ALA A 581 24.43 19.52 14.07
C ALA A 581 25.56 18.68 14.66
N ARG A 582 26.07 19.05 15.84
CA ARG A 582 27.25 18.47 16.49
C ARG A 582 26.86 17.77 17.78
N GLN A 583 27.23 16.50 17.89
CA GLN A 583 27.19 15.76 19.14
C GLN A 583 28.59 15.77 19.75
N ALA A 584 28.68 16.18 21.01
CA ALA A 584 29.94 16.20 21.74
C ALA A 584 30.61 14.80 21.80
N PRO A 585 31.95 14.74 21.98
CA PRO A 585 32.65 13.48 22.18
C PRO A 585 32.01 12.65 23.29
N MET A 586 31.83 11.35 23.03
CA MET A 586 31.32 10.41 24.02
C MET A 586 32.35 10.19 25.13
N ASP A 587 32.03 10.65 26.33
CA ASP A 587 32.79 10.36 27.54
C ASP A 587 32.40 9.00 28.14
N ALA A 588 33.08 8.61 29.23
CA ALA A 588 32.84 7.33 29.91
C ALA A 588 31.42 7.20 30.50
N VAL A 589 30.82 8.30 30.96
CA VAL A 589 29.48 8.32 31.56
C VAL A 589 28.43 8.12 30.48
N LYS A 590 28.52 8.87 29.38
CA LYS A 590 27.67 8.71 28.20
C LYS A 590 27.83 7.33 27.58
N ARG A 591 29.05 6.79 27.51
CA ARG A 591 29.29 5.42 27.04
C ARG A 591 28.53 4.40 27.89
N ALA A 592 28.62 4.49 29.21
CA ALA A 592 27.91 3.58 30.11
C ALA A 592 26.38 3.68 29.94
N SER A 593 25.83 4.90 29.97
CA SER A 593 24.40 5.14 29.78
C SER A 593 23.88 4.61 28.44
N PHE A 594 24.64 4.84 27.36
CA PHE A 594 24.24 4.42 26.03
C PHE A 594 24.25 2.90 25.87
N LEU A 595 25.21 2.21 26.49
CA LEU A 595 25.23 0.74 26.51
C LEU A 595 24.01 0.16 27.23
N SER A 596 23.61 0.74 28.38
CA SER A 596 22.37 0.37 29.07
C SER A 596 21.14 0.58 28.19
N THR A 597 21.06 1.71 27.46
CA THR A 597 19.96 1.95 26.51
C THR A 597 19.91 0.91 25.40
N ILE A 598 21.06 0.47 24.86
CA ILE A 598 21.08 -0.58 23.83
C ILE A 598 20.54 -1.90 24.39
N VAL A 599 20.86 -2.25 25.64
CA VAL A 599 20.33 -3.46 26.29
C VAL A 599 18.81 -3.38 26.38
N GLU A 600 18.27 -2.29 26.92
CA GLU A 600 16.82 -2.09 27.06
C GLU A 600 16.09 -2.14 25.70
N VAL A 601 16.65 -1.46 24.69
CA VAL A 601 16.07 -1.45 23.34
C VAL A 601 16.15 -2.83 22.70
N ALA A 602 17.26 -3.56 22.85
CA ALA A 602 17.39 -4.91 22.30
C ALA A 602 16.41 -5.90 22.95
N GLU A 603 16.23 -5.84 24.27
CA GLU A 603 15.20 -6.65 24.95
C GLU A 603 13.79 -6.30 24.46
N GLY A 604 13.51 -5.01 24.29
CA GLY A 604 12.26 -4.51 23.71
C GLY A 604 12.04 -5.00 22.27
N MET A 605 13.06 -4.93 21.41
CA MET A 605 13.03 -5.39 20.02
C MET A 605 12.86 -6.92 19.91
N ALA A 606 13.29 -7.67 20.91
CA ALA A 606 13.09 -9.13 20.97
C ALA A 606 11.72 -9.55 21.52
N SER A 607 10.99 -8.64 22.17
CA SER A 607 9.75 -8.90 22.90
C SER A 607 8.62 -9.54 22.08
N ALA A 608 7.62 -10.07 22.78
CA ALA A 608 6.35 -10.52 22.20
C ALA A 608 5.29 -9.39 22.15
N ARG A 609 5.55 -8.25 22.80
CA ARG A 609 4.62 -7.12 22.94
C ARG A 609 5.36 -5.81 22.67
N PHE A 610 4.71 -4.92 21.95
CA PHE A 610 5.28 -3.63 21.52
C PHE A 610 4.33 -2.51 21.88
N ASP A 611 4.87 -1.46 22.50
CA ASP A 611 4.09 -0.29 22.87
C ASP A 611 3.87 0.64 21.67
N ALA A 612 2.62 1.07 21.51
CA ALA A 612 2.23 2.06 20.52
C ALA A 612 2.26 3.46 21.18
N LYS A 613 3.35 4.20 20.99
CA LYS A 613 3.47 5.59 21.47
C LYS A 613 2.81 6.53 20.46
N VAL A 614 1.99 7.46 20.95
CA VAL A 614 1.40 8.51 20.13
C VAL A 614 2.46 9.59 19.89
N ASP A 615 2.85 9.77 18.63
CA ASP A 615 3.89 10.73 18.23
C ASP A 615 3.56 11.34 16.86
N THR A 616 4.38 12.27 16.38
CA THR A 616 4.27 13.01 15.11
C THR A 616 3.97 12.13 13.88
N HIS A 617 4.51 10.90 13.81
CA HIS A 617 4.19 9.98 12.72
C HIS A 617 2.69 9.58 12.66
N CYS A 618 1.94 9.69 13.77
CA CYS A 618 0.51 9.41 13.82
C CYS A 618 -0.35 10.47 13.10
N THR A 619 0.17 11.70 12.94
CA THR A 619 -0.56 12.83 12.34
C THR A 619 -0.08 13.17 10.94
N GLU A 620 1.20 12.93 10.64
CA GLU A 620 1.81 13.28 9.35
C GLU A 620 1.71 12.15 8.32
N ASP A 621 1.80 10.89 8.76
CA ASP A 621 1.76 9.75 7.86
C ASP A 621 0.30 9.35 7.65
N ARG A 622 -0.27 9.64 6.47
CA ARG A 622 -1.63 9.20 6.09
C ARG A 622 -1.81 7.69 6.24
N PHE A 623 -0.70 6.95 6.33
CA PHE A 623 -0.61 5.51 6.53
C PHE A 623 0.30 5.14 7.71
N ALA A 624 0.19 5.81 8.87
CA ALA A 624 0.82 5.28 10.09
C ALA A 624 0.46 3.79 10.22
N VAL A 625 1.43 2.90 9.97
CA VAL A 625 1.14 1.48 9.70
C VAL A 625 0.57 0.81 10.95
N CYS A 626 0.91 1.36 12.12
CA CYS A 626 0.38 0.97 13.42
C CYS A 626 -1.10 1.36 13.66
N ARG A 627 -1.66 2.34 12.92
CA ARG A 627 -3.02 2.88 13.19
C ARG A 627 -4.12 1.82 13.06
N ILE A 628 -4.02 0.91 12.11
CA ILE A 628 -5.02 -0.17 11.95
C ILE A 628 -5.03 -1.12 13.16
N HIS A 629 -3.90 -1.23 13.85
CA HIS A 629 -3.73 -2.09 15.03
C HIS A 629 -4.16 -1.42 16.34
N THR A 630 -4.41 -0.11 16.34
CA THR A 630 -4.86 0.64 17.52
C THR A 630 -6.35 1.00 17.49
N ILE A 631 -7.03 0.79 16.37
CA ILE A 631 -8.48 1.01 16.25
C ILE A 631 -9.23 -0.15 16.92
N LYS A 632 -10.13 0.18 17.86
CA LYS A 632 -11.04 -0.81 18.45
C LYS A 632 -11.90 -1.45 17.36
N ALA A 633 -12.07 -2.77 17.42
CA ALA A 633 -12.96 -3.49 16.53
C ALA A 633 -14.37 -2.88 16.57
N VAL A 634 -14.92 -2.52 15.41
CA VAL A 634 -16.26 -1.92 15.25
C VAL A 634 -17.36 -2.85 15.81
N SER A 635 -17.09 -4.14 15.91
CA SER A 635 -18.00 -5.16 16.45
C SER A 635 -18.01 -5.31 17.97
N ALA A 636 -17.23 -4.51 18.71
CA ALA A 636 -17.14 -4.58 20.17
C ALA A 636 -17.93 -3.47 20.91
N SER A 637 -18.87 -2.81 20.23
CA SER A 637 -19.76 -1.80 20.82
C SER A 637 -21.11 -2.40 21.20
#